data_AF-A0A9P7ALC8-F1
#
_entry.id   AF-A0A9P7ALC8-F1
#
_cell.length_a   1.000
_cell.length_b   1.000
_cell.length_c   1.000
_cell.angle_alpha   90.00
_cell.angle_beta   90.00
_cell.angle_gamma   90.00
#
_symmetry.space_group_name_H-M   'P 1'
#
loop_
_entity.id
_entity.type
_entity.pdbx_description
1 polymer ?
#
loop_
_entity_poly.entity_id
_entity_poly.type
_entity_poly.pdbx_seq_one_letter_code
_entity_poly.pdbx_strand_id
1 'polypeptide(L)'
;MIAKEFMQTFLGSEERFRLQGMFANATCDLPRPWEFNPRTISTALCVVQSQTMSASRYVRNLIFQSYNLGKVSDLVLTFEDVVWKVDTFGAKGSYETTATYRNQLAVTKPEVISGRVVGAGPFVDIDVGQHTTLIKAGDVLHFSDPVVGRAGVLMITNHAGTDEDVGIGFQSAEASFPTTMKYFPKLGNNSTIVTTATPRLRGYVASGYQEGEILTGDIPSTPLFVENLAELPETTIWNLTWDPDTEEYAITRVRNEGTLESAESLDHSVLSR
;
A
#
# COMPACT_ATOMS: atom_id res chain seq x y z
N MET A 1 -8.02 -35.59 -18.72
CA MET A 1 -6.87 -36.53 -18.78
C MET A 1 -6.04 -36.32 -20.05
N ILE A 2 -6.66 -36.17 -21.23
CA ILE A 2 -5.97 -36.11 -22.54
C ILE A 2 -5.15 -34.82 -22.76
N ALA A 3 -5.57 -33.66 -22.24
CA ALA A 3 -4.81 -32.41 -22.39
C ALA A 3 -3.49 -32.36 -21.57
N LYS A 4 -3.37 -33.21 -20.54
CA LYS A 4 -2.19 -33.24 -19.66
C LYS A 4 -1.01 -33.99 -20.31
N GLU A 5 -1.30 -34.95 -21.18
CA GLU A 5 -0.27 -35.70 -21.91
C GLU A 5 0.20 -34.97 -23.17
N PHE A 6 -0.66 -34.19 -23.84
CA PHE A 6 -0.27 -33.50 -25.07
C PHE A 6 0.74 -32.36 -24.85
N MET A 7 0.72 -31.71 -23.67
CA MET A 7 1.67 -30.64 -23.33
C MET A 7 3.01 -31.15 -22.77
N GLN A 8 3.10 -32.41 -22.34
CA GLN A 8 4.36 -32.97 -21.81
C GLN A 8 5.40 -33.31 -22.88
N THR A 9 4.98 -33.34 -24.15
CA THR A 9 5.85 -33.76 -25.27
C THR A 9 6.61 -32.60 -25.91
N PHE A 10 6.24 -31.33 -25.66
CA PHE A 10 6.76 -30.18 -26.43
C PHE A 10 7.50 -29.09 -25.65
N LEU A 11 7.58 -29.15 -24.32
CA LEU A 11 8.23 -28.11 -23.52
C LEU A 11 9.41 -28.64 -22.70
N GLY A 12 10.52 -27.92 -22.78
CA GLY A 12 11.76 -28.18 -22.04
C GLY A 12 11.59 -28.01 -20.53
N SER A 13 12.50 -28.59 -19.76
CA SER A 13 12.38 -28.79 -18.31
C SER A 13 12.29 -27.50 -17.48
N GLU A 14 12.76 -26.35 -17.98
CA GLU A 14 12.65 -25.07 -17.27
C GLU A 14 11.24 -24.45 -17.36
N GLU A 15 10.46 -24.73 -18.41
CA GLU A 15 9.10 -24.17 -18.55
C GLU A 15 8.05 -24.96 -17.76
N ARG A 16 8.36 -26.20 -17.34
CA ARG A 16 7.45 -27.05 -16.56
C ARG A 16 7.22 -26.54 -15.14
N PHE A 17 8.19 -25.83 -14.55
CA PHE A 17 8.10 -25.30 -13.18
C PHE A 17 7.30 -23.99 -13.08
N ARG A 18 7.26 -23.18 -14.15
CA ARG A 18 6.49 -21.92 -14.16
C ARG A 18 4.98 -22.12 -14.28
N LEU A 19 4.54 -23.21 -14.92
CA LEU A 19 3.12 -23.45 -15.18
C LEU A 19 2.35 -24.05 -13.99
N GLN A 20 2.99 -24.78 -13.07
CA GLN A 20 2.28 -25.40 -11.94
C GLN A 20 1.80 -24.40 -10.88
N GLY A 21 2.40 -23.21 -10.79
CA GLY A 21 1.94 -22.15 -9.88
C GLY A 21 0.80 -21.26 -10.41
N MET A 22 0.52 -21.29 -11.72
CA MET A 22 -0.39 -20.34 -12.38
C MET A 22 -1.86 -20.79 -12.47
N PHE A 23 -2.19 -22.05 -12.17
CA PHE A 23 -3.55 -22.58 -12.36
C PHE A 23 -4.45 -22.58 -11.11
N ALA A 24 -4.02 -21.96 -10.00
CA ALA A 24 -4.78 -22.05 -8.76
C ALA A 24 -6.05 -21.17 -8.69
N ASN A 25 -6.27 -20.20 -9.59
CA ASN A 25 -7.42 -19.28 -9.48
C ASN A 25 -8.01 -18.74 -10.81
N ALA A 26 -7.75 -19.38 -11.95
CA ALA A 26 -8.40 -19.01 -13.20
C ALA A 26 -9.61 -19.93 -13.47
N THR A 27 -10.83 -19.48 -13.16
CA THR A 27 -12.05 -20.06 -13.75
C THR A 27 -12.16 -19.52 -15.17
N CYS A 28 -11.46 -20.15 -16.11
CA CYS A 28 -11.76 -19.97 -17.52
C CYS A 28 -12.95 -20.88 -17.85
N ASP A 29 -14.09 -20.30 -18.25
CA ASP A 29 -15.17 -21.05 -18.87
C ASP A 29 -14.67 -21.62 -20.20
N LEU A 30 -14.18 -22.86 -20.16
CA LEU A 30 -13.84 -23.59 -21.36
C LEU A 30 -15.14 -24.06 -22.03
N PRO A 31 -15.30 -23.86 -23.36
CA PRO A 31 -16.46 -24.38 -24.08
C PRO A 31 -16.52 -25.90 -23.99
N ARG A 32 -17.74 -26.45 -24.04
CA ARG A 32 -17.96 -27.88 -23.88
C ARG A 32 -17.36 -28.66 -25.07
N PRO A 33 -16.90 -29.91 -24.87
CA PRO A 33 -16.12 -30.67 -25.86
C PRO A 33 -16.74 -30.84 -27.25
N TRP A 34 -18.05 -30.64 -27.41
CA TRP A 34 -18.78 -30.86 -28.66
C TRP A 34 -19.08 -29.57 -29.46
N GLU A 35 -18.64 -28.40 -28.99
CA GLU A 35 -18.78 -27.12 -29.71
C GLU A 35 -17.54 -26.80 -30.59
N PHE A 36 -16.63 -27.75 -30.76
CA PHE A 36 -15.39 -27.56 -31.51
C PHE A 36 -15.64 -27.62 -33.04
N ASN A 37 -15.67 -26.46 -33.70
CA ASN A 37 -15.58 -26.37 -35.16
C ASN A 37 -14.10 -26.24 -35.59
N PRO A 38 -13.51 -27.23 -36.29
CA PRO A 38 -12.09 -27.23 -36.62
C PRO A 38 -11.67 -26.22 -37.70
N ARG A 39 -12.61 -25.42 -38.25
CA ARG A 39 -12.30 -24.43 -39.31
C ARG A 39 -12.07 -23.00 -38.81
N THR A 40 -12.02 -22.78 -37.51
CA THR A 40 -11.78 -21.44 -36.94
C THR A 40 -10.74 -21.55 -35.83
N ILE A 41 -9.47 -21.66 -36.20
CA ILE A 41 -8.36 -21.50 -35.25
C ILE A 41 -8.22 -20.01 -34.97
N SER A 42 -9.11 -19.48 -34.13
CA SER A 42 -8.81 -18.26 -33.39
C SER A 42 -8.04 -18.71 -32.16
N THR A 43 -6.74 -18.48 -32.18
CA THR A 43 -5.84 -18.70 -31.05
C THR A 43 -6.31 -17.79 -29.92
N ALA A 44 -7.20 -18.30 -29.04
CA ALA A 44 -7.53 -17.65 -27.79
C ALA A 44 -6.32 -17.78 -26.87
N LEU A 45 -5.33 -16.92 -27.10
CA LEU A 45 -4.21 -16.72 -26.21
C LEU A 45 -4.79 -16.06 -24.95
N CYS A 46 -5.19 -16.88 -23.97
CA CYS A 46 -5.51 -16.40 -22.64
C CYS A 46 -4.21 -15.93 -22.00
N VAL A 47 -3.82 -14.70 -22.30
CA VAL A 47 -2.76 -14.00 -21.58
C VAL A 47 -3.34 -13.72 -20.20
N VAL A 48 -3.11 -14.63 -19.26
CA VAL A 48 -3.23 -14.30 -17.84
C VAL A 48 -2.08 -13.32 -17.57
N GLN A 49 -2.33 -12.04 -17.81
CA GLN A 49 -1.52 -10.96 -17.25
C GLN A 49 -1.72 -11.03 -15.74
N SER A 50 -1.00 -11.94 -15.06
CA SER A 50 -0.60 -11.66 -13.70
C SER A 50 0.33 -10.46 -13.82
N GLN A 51 -0.23 -9.26 -13.75
CA GLN A 51 0.57 -8.10 -13.41
C GLN A 51 1.08 -8.41 -12.00
N THR A 52 2.26 -9.04 -11.92
CA THR A 52 3.19 -8.75 -10.84
C THR A 52 3.45 -7.26 -10.99
N MET A 53 2.57 -6.46 -10.39
CA MET A 53 2.87 -5.08 -10.08
C MET A 53 4.06 -5.16 -9.12
N SER A 54 5.26 -5.25 -9.70
CA SER A 54 6.40 -4.55 -9.14
C SER A 54 5.92 -3.12 -9.09
N ALA A 55 5.27 -2.76 -7.98
CA ALA A 55 4.75 -1.43 -7.79
C ALA A 55 5.99 -0.55 -7.90
N SER A 56 6.11 0.19 -9.00
CA SER A 56 7.26 1.04 -9.25
C SER A 56 7.48 1.87 -7.99
N ARG A 57 8.71 1.92 -7.48
CA ARG A 57 9.02 2.73 -6.30
C ARG A 57 8.55 4.15 -6.57
N TYR A 58 7.64 4.64 -5.73
CA TYR A 58 7.09 5.99 -5.85
C TYR A 58 7.10 6.70 -4.50
N VAL A 59 7.14 8.02 -4.56
CA VAL A 59 7.05 8.93 -3.42
C VAL A 59 5.79 9.78 -3.58
N ARG A 60 5.15 10.12 -2.45
CA ARG A 60 4.02 11.04 -2.37
C ARG A 60 4.30 12.09 -1.32
N ASN A 61 4.27 13.35 -1.73
CA ASN A 61 4.37 14.51 -0.87
C ASN A 61 2.97 15.08 -0.69
N LEU A 62 2.46 14.99 0.53
CA LEU A 62 1.15 15.51 0.91
C LEU A 62 1.38 16.82 1.66
N ILE A 63 0.96 17.94 1.09
CA ILE A 63 1.08 19.25 1.71
C ILE A 63 -0.30 19.61 2.25
N PHE A 64 -0.39 19.83 3.56
CA PHE A 64 -1.62 20.26 4.23
C PHE A 64 -1.46 21.69 4.69
N GLN A 65 -2.38 22.56 4.28
CA GLN A 65 -2.35 23.97 4.62
C GLN A 65 -3.69 24.44 5.17
N SER A 66 -3.64 25.51 5.96
CA SER A 66 -4.83 26.21 6.44
C SER A 66 -4.57 27.70 6.57
N TYR A 67 -5.65 28.48 6.58
CA TYR A 67 -5.60 29.91 6.86
C TYR A 67 -6.72 30.28 7.82
N ASN A 68 -6.37 30.85 8.97
CA ASN A 68 -7.32 31.32 9.99
C ASN A 68 -8.43 30.29 10.32
N LEU A 69 -8.07 29.10 10.83
CA LEU A 69 -9.04 28.06 11.21
C LEU A 69 -10.04 28.47 12.30
N GLY A 70 -9.85 29.60 12.97
CA GLY A 70 -10.72 30.06 14.05
C GLY A 70 -10.52 29.34 15.39
N LYS A 71 -9.94 28.14 15.38
CA LYS A 71 -9.54 27.39 16.57
C LYS A 71 -8.29 26.53 16.33
N VAL A 72 -7.59 26.23 17.42
CA VAL A 72 -6.47 25.27 17.40
C VAL A 72 -7.03 23.88 17.15
N SER A 73 -6.46 23.17 16.18
CA SER A 73 -6.99 21.90 15.67
C SER A 73 -5.83 20.97 15.31
N ASP A 74 -5.92 19.70 15.69
CA ASP A 74 -4.94 18.69 15.32
C ASP A 74 -5.45 17.91 14.10
N LEU A 75 -4.66 17.88 13.02
CA LEU A 75 -4.86 16.99 11.88
C LEU A 75 -4.18 15.66 12.19
N VAL A 76 -4.98 14.60 12.28
CA VAL A 76 -4.53 13.24 12.55
C VAL A 76 -4.60 12.43 11.27
N LEU A 77 -3.44 11.97 10.81
CA LEU A 77 -3.29 11.11 9.64
C LEU A 77 -3.04 9.68 10.09
N THR A 78 -3.82 8.73 9.57
CA THR A 78 -3.74 7.32 9.99
C THR A 78 -3.64 6.41 8.77
N PHE A 79 -2.90 5.32 8.94
CA PHE A 79 -3.04 4.15 8.09
C PHE A 79 -3.60 3.01 8.93
N GLU A 80 -4.61 2.31 8.43
CA GLU A 80 -5.25 1.17 9.09
C GLU A 80 -5.42 1.38 10.61
N ASP A 81 -4.52 0.80 11.41
CA ASP A 81 -4.59 0.74 12.86
C ASP A 81 -3.54 1.62 13.57
N VAL A 82 -2.81 2.48 12.84
CA VAL A 82 -1.71 3.30 13.39
C VAL A 82 -1.86 4.77 13.00
N VAL A 83 -1.71 5.65 13.98
CA VAL A 83 -1.56 7.10 13.77
C VAL A 83 -0.19 7.36 13.18
N TRP A 84 -0.16 7.77 11.92
CA TRP A 84 1.08 8.00 11.20
C TRP A 84 1.68 9.37 11.52
N LYS A 85 0.87 10.42 11.45
CA LYS A 85 1.31 11.81 11.61
C LYS A 85 0.25 12.62 12.36
N VAL A 86 0.70 13.54 13.22
CA VAL A 86 -0.18 14.49 13.93
C VAL A 86 0.42 15.88 13.81
N ASP A 87 -0.33 16.80 13.21
CA ASP A 87 0.09 18.20 13.07
C ASP A 87 -0.94 19.15 13.67
N THR A 88 -0.48 20.09 14.50
CA THR A 88 -1.34 21.12 15.10
C THR A 88 -1.38 22.35 14.21
N PHE A 89 -2.59 22.75 13.81
CA PHE A 89 -2.87 23.99 13.11
C PHE A 89 -3.44 25.02 14.10
N GLY A 90 -2.91 26.24 14.06
CA GLY A 90 -3.36 27.30 14.97
C GLY A 90 -4.63 28.02 14.50
N ALA A 91 -5.27 28.71 15.44
CA ALA A 91 -6.53 29.42 15.19
C ALA A 91 -6.40 30.60 14.21
N LYS A 92 -5.22 31.24 14.12
CA LYS A 92 -4.98 32.44 13.33
C LYS A 92 -3.65 32.35 12.60
N GLY A 93 -3.59 32.87 11.38
CA GLY A 93 -2.43 32.86 10.52
C GLY A 93 -2.48 31.76 9.46
N SER A 94 -1.42 31.72 8.65
CA SER A 94 -1.19 30.66 7.66
C SER A 94 -0.35 29.55 8.28
N TYR A 95 -0.75 28.31 8.06
CA TYR A 95 -0.04 27.12 8.52
C TYR A 95 0.11 26.15 7.36
N GLU A 96 1.24 25.47 7.31
CA GLU A 96 1.55 24.43 6.33
C GLU A 96 2.36 23.32 7.00
N THR A 97 2.05 22.07 6.67
CA THR A 97 2.85 20.89 7.05
C THR A 97 2.95 19.94 5.86
N THR A 98 3.97 19.10 5.86
CA THR A 98 4.22 18.11 4.82
C THR A 98 4.31 16.70 5.42
N ALA A 99 3.68 15.74 4.75
CA ALA A 99 3.81 14.31 5.02
C ALA A 99 4.32 13.59 3.78
N THR A 100 5.47 12.91 3.91
CA THR A 100 6.13 12.22 2.80
C THR A 100 5.96 10.71 2.93
N TYR A 101 5.26 10.10 1.99
CA TYR A 101 5.09 8.64 1.90
C TYR A 101 5.98 8.06 0.80
N ARG A 102 6.62 6.94 1.05
CA ARG A 102 7.39 6.17 0.06
C ARG A 102 6.89 4.74 0.01
N ASN A 103 6.59 4.23 -1.18
CA ASN A 103 6.07 2.87 -1.37
C ASN A 103 7.15 1.76 -1.31
N GLN A 104 8.14 1.87 -0.44
CA GLN A 104 9.03 0.74 -0.17
C GLN A 104 8.54 0.06 1.10
N LEU A 105 7.80 -1.04 0.94
CA LEU A 105 7.24 -1.78 2.06
C LEU A 105 8.35 -2.49 2.84
N ALA A 106 8.12 -2.63 4.14
CA ALA A 106 8.97 -3.38 5.04
C ALA A 106 8.13 -4.14 6.06
N VAL A 107 8.61 -5.32 6.45
CA VAL A 107 8.12 -6.03 7.64
C VAL A 107 8.99 -5.61 8.81
N THR A 108 8.35 -5.31 9.94
CA THR A 108 9.03 -4.85 11.14
C THR A 108 8.71 -5.74 12.34
N LYS A 109 9.64 -5.82 13.29
CA LYS A 109 9.36 -6.12 14.69
C LYS A 109 9.23 -4.78 15.41
N PRO A 110 8.02 -4.20 15.51
CA PRO A 110 7.85 -2.89 16.12
C PRO A 110 8.25 -2.91 17.60
N GLU A 111 8.84 -1.82 18.06
CA GLU A 111 9.05 -1.54 19.47
C GLU A 111 7.85 -0.74 19.99
N VAL A 112 7.08 -1.35 20.88
CA VAL A 112 5.84 -0.77 21.40
C VAL A 112 6.00 -0.38 22.87
N ILE A 113 5.77 0.89 23.17
CA ILE A 113 5.78 1.43 24.53
C ILE A 113 4.46 2.15 24.75
N SER A 114 3.72 1.74 25.79
CA SER A 114 2.45 2.37 26.19
C SER A 114 1.43 2.48 25.04
N GLY A 115 1.31 1.42 24.21
CA GLY A 115 0.37 1.39 23.09
C GLY A 115 0.83 2.17 21.85
N ARG A 116 2.10 2.58 21.80
CA ARG A 116 2.66 3.39 20.70
C ARG A 116 3.87 2.69 20.10
N VAL A 117 3.93 2.63 18.78
CA VAL A 117 5.12 2.24 18.03
C VAL A 117 6.13 3.37 18.12
N VAL A 118 7.22 3.16 18.84
CA VAL A 118 8.30 4.15 19.02
C VAL A 118 9.53 3.85 18.17
N GLY A 119 9.58 2.66 17.57
CA GLY A 119 10.73 2.15 16.86
C GLY A 119 10.44 0.83 16.16
N ALA A 120 11.48 0.28 15.54
CA ALA A 120 11.51 -1.11 15.09
C ALA A 120 12.86 -1.73 15.46
N GLY A 121 12.83 -2.98 15.92
CA GLY A 121 14.03 -3.80 16.11
C GLY A 121 14.52 -4.33 14.76
N PRO A 122 14.44 -5.65 14.49
CA PRO A 122 14.69 -6.16 13.15
C PRO A 122 13.61 -5.71 12.17
N PHE A 123 14.01 -5.43 10.94
CA PHE A 123 13.12 -5.22 9.80
C PHE A 123 13.75 -5.74 8.51
N VAL A 124 12.92 -5.98 7.50
CA VAL A 124 13.36 -6.35 6.15
C VAL A 124 12.44 -5.71 5.12
N ASP A 125 13.02 -5.19 4.03
CA ASP A 125 12.23 -4.76 2.88
C ASP A 125 11.46 -5.95 2.31
N ILE A 126 10.23 -5.75 1.88
CA ILE A 126 9.40 -6.80 1.28
C ILE A 126 8.58 -6.22 0.14
N ASP A 127 8.35 -7.01 -0.90
CA ASP A 127 7.45 -6.66 -2.00
C ASP A 127 6.15 -7.47 -1.94
N VAL A 128 5.07 -6.92 -2.50
CA VAL A 128 3.82 -7.67 -2.66
C VAL A 128 4.08 -8.94 -3.47
N GLY A 129 3.57 -10.07 -2.98
CA GLY A 129 3.85 -11.39 -3.54
C GLY A 129 4.99 -12.13 -2.86
N GLN A 130 5.66 -11.52 -1.88
CA GLN A 130 6.75 -12.16 -1.13
C GLN A 130 6.32 -12.65 0.26
N HIS A 131 7.17 -13.51 0.81
CA HIS A 131 7.08 -14.11 2.13
C HIS A 131 8.39 -13.91 2.88
N THR A 132 8.32 -13.55 4.16
CA THR A 132 9.46 -13.58 5.09
C THR A 132 9.07 -14.29 6.40
N THR A 133 10.08 -14.76 7.12
CA THR A 133 9.92 -15.44 8.41
C THR A 133 10.72 -14.70 9.49
N LEU A 134 10.08 -14.37 10.61
CA LEU A 134 10.77 -13.93 11.82
C LEU A 134 11.39 -15.16 12.51
N ILE A 135 12.70 -15.15 12.69
CA ILE A 135 13.47 -16.27 13.24
C ILE A 135 14.29 -15.78 14.43
N LYS A 136 14.46 -16.63 15.43
CA LYS A 136 15.36 -16.39 16.55
C LYS A 136 16.64 -17.20 16.37
N ALA A 137 17.79 -16.53 16.31
CA ALA A 137 19.12 -17.16 16.34
C ALA A 137 19.87 -16.74 17.60
N GLY A 138 20.02 -17.68 18.55
CA GLY A 138 20.46 -17.33 19.91
C GLY A 138 19.42 -16.44 20.58
N ASP A 139 19.83 -15.27 21.08
CA ASP A 139 18.93 -14.27 21.68
C ASP A 139 18.54 -13.13 20.73
N VAL A 140 18.90 -13.25 19.45
CA VAL A 140 18.67 -12.19 18.45
C VAL A 140 17.56 -12.59 17.48
N LEU A 141 16.57 -11.71 17.36
CA LEU A 141 15.52 -11.82 16.34
C LEU A 141 15.97 -11.19 15.03
N HIS A 142 15.65 -11.84 13.91
CA HIS A 142 15.87 -11.31 12.58
C HIS A 142 14.80 -11.84 11.62
N PHE A 143 14.54 -11.12 10.54
CA PHE A 143 13.74 -11.64 9.44
C PHE A 143 14.65 -12.38 8.45
N SER A 144 14.14 -13.45 7.85
CA SER A 144 14.78 -14.08 6.70
C SER A 144 14.74 -13.15 5.49
N ASP A 145 15.65 -13.37 4.54
CA ASP A 145 15.52 -12.75 3.23
C ASP A 145 14.13 -13.07 2.63
N PRO A 146 13.44 -12.09 2.03
CA PRO A 146 12.16 -12.35 1.41
C PRO A 146 12.29 -13.33 0.26
N VAL A 147 11.39 -14.30 0.21
CA VAL A 147 11.28 -15.28 -0.88
C VAL A 147 9.96 -15.09 -1.61
N VAL A 148 9.85 -15.70 -2.79
CA VAL A 148 8.58 -15.71 -3.53
C VAL A 148 7.50 -16.40 -2.69
N GLY A 149 6.39 -15.70 -2.47
CA GLY A 149 5.22 -16.18 -1.75
C GLY A 149 4.00 -16.26 -2.66
N ARG A 150 2.85 -15.85 -2.14
CA ARG A 150 1.58 -15.86 -2.88
C ARG A 150 1.33 -14.51 -3.56
N ALA A 151 1.09 -14.54 -4.88
CA ALA A 151 0.80 -13.33 -5.65
C ALA A 151 -0.32 -12.48 -5.05
N GLY A 152 -0.14 -11.15 -5.05
CA GLY A 152 -1.11 -10.17 -4.59
C GLY A 152 -1.19 -9.97 -3.07
N VAL A 153 -0.41 -10.69 -2.27
CA VAL A 153 -0.39 -10.55 -0.81
C VAL A 153 1.03 -10.58 -0.25
N LEU A 154 1.20 -10.05 0.95
CA LEU A 154 2.37 -10.22 1.79
C LEU A 154 2.13 -11.38 2.76
N MET A 155 3.17 -12.16 3.02
CA MET A 155 3.13 -13.24 3.99
C MET A 155 4.24 -13.05 5.03
N ILE A 156 3.88 -13.21 6.30
CA ILE A 156 4.82 -13.12 7.43
C ILE A 156 4.58 -14.31 8.33
N THR A 157 5.60 -15.13 8.52
CA THR A 157 5.54 -16.27 9.46
C THR A 157 6.36 -15.96 10.70
N ASN A 158 5.84 -16.28 11.87
CA ASN A 158 6.63 -16.24 13.10
C ASN A 158 7.19 -17.63 13.41
N HIS A 159 8.51 -17.79 13.40
CA HIS A 159 9.24 -18.98 13.86
C HIS A 159 10.24 -18.63 14.98
N ALA A 160 9.96 -17.61 15.79
CA ALA A 160 10.83 -17.19 16.88
C ALA A 160 10.80 -18.13 18.10
N GLY A 161 9.87 -19.08 18.15
CA GLY A 161 9.66 -19.98 19.29
C GLY A 161 8.71 -19.42 20.37
N THR A 162 8.31 -18.15 20.24
CA THR A 162 7.40 -17.41 21.13
C THR A 162 6.41 -16.60 20.31
N ASP A 163 5.35 -16.11 20.94
CA ASP A 163 4.43 -15.17 20.29
C ASP A 163 5.11 -13.81 20.16
N GLU A 164 5.03 -13.19 18.98
CA GLU A 164 5.75 -11.96 18.68
C GLU A 164 4.84 -10.92 18.03
N ASP A 165 4.99 -9.66 18.42
CA ASP A 165 4.34 -8.55 17.69
C ASP A 165 5.08 -8.31 16.38
N VAL A 166 4.35 -8.22 15.26
CA VAL A 166 4.92 -7.90 13.94
C VAL A 166 4.16 -6.73 13.32
N GLY A 167 4.81 -6.01 12.42
CA GLY A 167 4.25 -4.86 11.72
C GLY A 167 4.51 -4.93 10.23
N ILE A 168 3.66 -4.24 9.48
CA ILE A 168 3.93 -3.85 8.09
C ILE A 168 4.01 -2.34 8.08
N GLY A 169 5.07 -1.85 7.45
CA GLY A 169 5.34 -0.43 7.34
C GLY A 169 5.91 -0.09 5.98
N PHE A 170 6.45 1.11 5.92
CA PHE A 170 7.17 1.61 4.76
C PHE A 170 8.45 2.31 5.19
N GLN A 171 9.48 2.21 4.36
CA GLN A 171 10.71 2.96 4.55
C GLN A 171 10.42 4.45 4.44
N SER A 172 10.80 5.21 5.46
CA SER A 172 10.82 6.67 5.38
C SER A 172 12.23 7.13 5.00
N ALA A 173 12.34 8.19 4.20
CA ALA A 173 13.64 8.79 3.91
C ALA A 173 14.24 9.51 5.12
N GLU A 174 13.38 9.92 6.07
CA GLU A 174 13.76 10.74 7.22
C GLU A 174 14.00 9.90 8.48
N ALA A 175 13.36 8.72 8.58
CA ALA A 175 13.46 7.87 9.75
C ALA A 175 14.57 6.82 9.60
N SER A 176 15.23 6.48 10.71
CA SER A 176 16.24 5.42 10.75
C SER A 176 15.66 4.00 10.66
N PHE A 177 14.34 3.87 10.79
CA PHE A 177 13.60 2.60 10.73
C PHE A 177 12.27 2.80 9.99
N PRO A 178 11.67 1.72 9.44
CA PRO A 178 10.40 1.83 8.75
C PRO A 178 9.28 2.34 9.66
N THR A 179 8.41 3.19 9.11
CA THR A 179 7.21 3.65 9.80
C THR A 179 6.13 2.58 9.71
N THR A 180 5.62 2.12 10.85
CA THR A 180 4.60 1.07 10.90
C THR A 180 3.24 1.63 10.47
N MET A 181 2.60 0.97 9.52
CA MET A 181 1.27 1.28 9.01
C MET A 181 0.22 0.32 9.57
N LYS A 182 0.57 -0.95 9.75
CA LYS A 182 -0.34 -1.99 10.25
C LYS A 182 0.36 -2.81 11.31
N TYR A 183 -0.31 -3.00 12.43
CA TYR A 183 0.24 -3.63 13.61
C TYR A 183 -0.49 -4.95 13.91
N PHE A 184 0.27 -6.01 14.16
CA PHE A 184 -0.26 -7.33 14.47
C PHE A 184 0.28 -7.80 15.82
N PRO A 185 -0.50 -7.66 16.91
CA PRO A 185 -0.07 -8.10 18.22
C PRO A 185 -0.05 -9.63 18.31
N LYS A 186 0.93 -10.17 19.04
CA LYS A 186 0.98 -11.57 19.48
C LYS A 186 0.75 -12.58 18.35
N LEU A 187 1.48 -12.44 17.24
CA LEU A 187 1.47 -13.45 16.20
C LEU A 187 2.03 -14.75 16.78
N GLY A 188 1.20 -15.79 16.86
CA GLY A 188 1.58 -17.06 17.47
C GLY A 188 2.78 -17.72 16.81
N ASN A 189 3.58 -18.47 17.57
CA ASN A 189 4.66 -19.24 16.96
C ASN A 189 4.12 -20.26 15.92
N ASN A 190 4.81 -20.40 14.80
CA ASN A 190 4.40 -21.12 13.59
C ASN A 190 3.12 -20.60 12.92
N SER A 191 2.60 -19.45 13.33
CA SER A 191 1.47 -18.81 12.67
C SER A 191 1.94 -17.91 11.52
N THR A 192 1.10 -17.77 10.51
CA THR A 192 1.37 -16.94 9.33
C THR A 192 0.28 -15.92 9.14
N ILE A 193 0.67 -14.66 9.00
CA ILE A 193 -0.22 -13.58 8.57
C ILE A 193 -0.18 -13.53 7.06
N VAL A 194 -1.36 -13.38 6.46
CA VAL A 194 -1.50 -13.10 5.03
C VAL A 194 -2.34 -11.86 4.88
N THR A 195 -1.77 -10.81 4.27
CA THR A 195 -2.42 -9.50 4.20
C THR A 195 -2.06 -8.78 2.91
N THR A 196 -2.92 -7.88 2.49
CA THR A 196 -2.59 -6.87 1.49
C THR A 196 -1.95 -5.66 2.18
N ALA A 197 -1.18 -4.88 1.42
CA ALA A 197 -0.67 -3.58 1.83
C ALA A 197 -1.15 -2.54 0.81
N THR A 198 -2.34 -2.00 1.06
CA THR A 198 -2.85 -0.86 0.30
C THR A 198 -2.62 0.39 1.14
N PRO A 199 -1.88 1.39 0.67
CA PRO A 199 -1.56 2.58 1.45
C PRO A 199 -2.76 3.54 1.46
N ARG A 200 -3.82 3.13 2.15
CA ARG A 200 -5.05 3.91 2.29
C ARG A 200 -4.89 4.85 3.47
N LEU A 201 -4.73 6.13 3.18
CA LEU A 201 -4.59 7.18 4.17
C LEU A 201 -5.97 7.72 4.56
N ARG A 202 -6.21 7.89 5.86
CA ARG A 202 -7.40 8.56 6.40
C ARG A 202 -6.95 9.79 7.17
N GLY A 203 -7.64 10.92 6.98
CA GLY A 203 -7.38 12.16 7.72
C GLY A 203 -8.56 12.55 8.59
N TYR A 204 -8.28 12.98 9.82
CA TYR A 204 -9.27 13.39 10.81
C TYR A 204 -8.85 14.71 11.44
N VAL A 205 -9.82 15.47 11.96
CA VAL A 205 -9.51 16.48 12.98
C VAL A 205 -9.98 15.93 14.32
N ALA A 206 -9.03 15.62 15.19
CA ALA A 206 -9.28 15.02 16.50
C ALA A 206 -8.11 15.29 17.43
N SER A 207 -8.37 15.49 18.73
CA SER A 207 -7.35 15.75 19.73
C SER A 207 -7.01 14.50 20.54
N GLY A 208 -5.84 14.52 21.19
CA GLY A 208 -5.42 13.46 22.12
C GLY A 208 -4.70 12.28 21.49
N TYR A 209 -4.50 12.29 20.17
CA TYR A 209 -3.74 11.27 19.45
C TYR A 209 -2.26 11.62 19.34
N GLN A 210 -1.41 10.61 19.26
CA GLN A 210 0.05 10.77 19.10
C GLN A 210 0.59 9.98 17.91
N GLU A 211 1.67 10.46 17.29
CA GLU A 211 2.37 9.71 16.24
C GLU A 211 2.86 8.35 16.77
N GLY A 212 2.60 7.31 15.98
CA GLY A 212 2.86 5.92 16.29
C GLY A 212 1.80 5.25 17.16
N GLU A 213 0.76 5.95 17.60
CA GLU A 213 -0.28 5.37 18.45
C GLU A 213 -1.02 4.26 17.73
N ILE A 214 -1.16 3.11 18.40
CA ILE A 214 -1.91 1.95 17.90
C ILE A 214 -3.37 2.15 18.29
N LEU A 215 -4.22 2.31 17.28
CA LEU A 215 -5.65 2.50 17.46
C LEU A 215 -6.28 1.17 17.93
N THR A 216 -6.94 1.20 19.09
CA THR A 216 -7.67 0.05 19.63
C THR A 216 -9.13 0.01 19.18
N GLY A 217 -9.56 1.04 18.45
CA GLY A 217 -10.88 1.20 17.87
C GLY A 217 -10.92 2.43 16.96
N ASP A 218 -12.08 2.68 16.38
CA ASP A 218 -12.26 3.82 15.48
C ASP A 218 -12.07 5.16 16.21
N ILE A 219 -11.47 6.12 15.53
CA ILE A 219 -11.52 7.53 15.95
C ILE A 219 -13.00 7.94 15.94
N PRO A 220 -13.52 8.59 17.01
CA PRO A 220 -14.94 8.90 17.15
C PRO A 220 -15.36 10.11 16.28
N SER A 221 -14.95 10.12 15.02
CA SER A 221 -15.33 11.08 13.99
C SER A 221 -15.22 10.43 12.61
N THR A 222 -16.02 10.92 11.67
CA THR A 222 -15.90 10.51 10.27
C THR A 222 -14.59 11.06 9.70
N PRO A 223 -13.81 10.26 8.94
CA PRO A 223 -12.65 10.80 8.24
C PRO A 223 -13.06 11.93 7.30
N LEU A 224 -12.30 13.02 7.30
CA LEU A 224 -12.47 14.12 6.36
C LEU A 224 -12.14 13.69 4.92
N PHE A 225 -11.24 12.72 4.77
CA PHE A 225 -10.93 12.06 3.50
C PHE A 225 -10.42 10.64 3.72
N VAL A 226 -10.53 9.83 2.66
CA VAL A 226 -9.94 8.49 2.57
C VAL A 226 -9.37 8.32 1.17
N GLU A 227 -8.06 8.14 1.04
CA GLU A 227 -7.38 8.15 -0.26
C GLU A 227 -6.37 7.01 -0.38
N ASN A 228 -6.29 6.42 -1.58
CA ASN A 228 -5.22 5.48 -1.90
C ASN A 228 -4.00 6.26 -2.39
N LEU A 229 -2.92 6.29 -1.60
CA LEU A 229 -1.72 7.05 -1.95
C LEU A 229 -1.07 6.58 -3.27
N ALA A 230 -1.31 5.35 -3.69
CA ALA A 230 -0.83 4.85 -4.98
C ALA A 230 -1.42 5.63 -6.18
N GLU A 231 -2.67 6.08 -6.05
CA GLU A 231 -3.45 6.72 -7.11
C GLU A 231 -3.27 8.24 -7.16
N LEU A 232 -2.55 8.80 -6.18
CA LEU A 232 -2.28 10.24 -6.12
C LEU A 232 -1.14 10.64 -7.06
N PRO A 233 -1.15 11.90 -7.57
CA PRO A 233 0.05 12.54 -8.11
C PRO A 233 1.20 12.56 -7.10
N GLU A 234 2.43 12.73 -7.58
CA GLU A 234 3.63 12.77 -6.73
C GLU A 234 3.54 13.83 -5.63
N THR A 235 2.94 14.99 -5.92
CA THR A 235 2.68 16.03 -4.94
C THR A 235 1.22 16.44 -4.99
N THR A 236 0.59 16.53 -3.82
CA THR A 236 -0.79 17.03 -3.67
C THR A 236 -0.86 18.05 -2.56
N ILE A 237 -1.69 19.07 -2.74
CA ILE A 237 -1.91 20.14 -1.76
C ILE A 237 -3.36 20.05 -1.28
N TRP A 238 -3.55 20.16 0.03
CA TRP A 238 -4.83 19.99 0.71
C TRP A 238 -5.11 21.19 1.60
N ASN A 239 -6.28 21.79 1.44
CA ASN A 239 -6.73 22.94 2.22
C ASN A 239 -7.67 22.46 3.32
N LEU A 240 -7.25 22.59 4.58
CA LEU A 240 -8.08 22.40 5.75
C LEU A 240 -8.79 23.71 6.09
N THR A 241 -10.10 23.65 6.22
CA THR A 241 -10.97 24.79 6.57
C THR A 241 -11.91 24.42 7.70
N TRP A 242 -12.38 25.44 8.42
CA TRP A 242 -13.40 25.33 9.46
C TRP A 242 -14.54 26.29 9.14
N ASP A 243 -15.76 25.79 9.15
CA ASP A 243 -16.96 26.60 9.00
C ASP A 243 -17.55 26.89 10.39
N PRO A 244 -17.54 28.16 10.85
CA PRO A 244 -18.08 28.53 12.15
C PRO A 244 -19.61 28.46 12.23
N ASP A 245 -20.32 28.47 11.09
CA ASP A 245 -21.78 28.44 11.06
C ASP A 245 -22.31 27.00 11.20
N THR A 246 -21.64 26.02 10.59
CA THR A 246 -22.00 24.60 10.68
C THR A 246 -21.26 23.86 11.78
N GLU A 247 -20.19 24.45 12.30
CA GLU A 247 -19.25 23.79 13.20
C GLU A 247 -18.61 22.51 12.60
N GLU A 248 -18.32 22.55 11.31
CA GLU A 248 -17.70 21.43 10.59
C GLU A 248 -16.33 21.77 10.01
N TYR A 249 -15.43 20.78 10.02
CA TYR A 249 -14.19 20.84 9.26
C TYR A 249 -14.42 20.31 7.85
N ALA A 250 -13.75 20.92 6.88
CA ALA A 250 -13.67 20.40 5.53
C ALA A 250 -12.21 20.37 5.07
N ILE A 251 -11.89 19.41 4.23
CA ILE A 251 -10.59 19.34 3.57
C ILE A 251 -10.78 19.13 2.08
N THR A 252 -10.09 19.94 1.28
CA THR A 252 -10.24 19.91 -0.17
C THR A 252 -8.87 19.84 -0.83
N ARG A 253 -8.74 18.98 -1.85
CA ARG A 253 -7.53 18.94 -2.65
C ARG A 253 -7.52 20.13 -3.61
N VAL A 254 -6.43 20.90 -3.61
CA VAL A 254 -6.20 21.96 -4.60
C VAL A 254 -5.91 21.28 -5.93
N ARG A 255 -6.71 21.60 -6.95
CA ARG A 255 -6.42 21.12 -8.31
C ARG A 255 -5.19 21.87 -8.83
N ASN A 256 -4.17 21.12 -9.21
CA ASN A 256 -3.07 21.69 -9.99
C ASN A 256 -3.61 21.94 -11.41
N GLU A 257 -4.16 23.13 -11.69
CA GLU A 257 -4.63 23.52 -13.03
C GLU A 257 -3.46 23.76 -14.03
N GLY A 258 -2.33 23.07 -13.86
CA GLY A 258 -1.05 23.40 -14.48
C GLY A 258 -0.41 22.32 -15.35
N THR A 259 -1.11 21.25 -15.71
CA THR A 259 -0.66 20.36 -16.80
C THR A 259 -1.61 20.53 -17.97
N LEU A 260 -1.42 21.62 -18.71
CA LEU A 260 -1.84 21.67 -20.11
C LEU A 260 -1.07 20.56 -20.81
N GLU A 261 -1.71 19.41 -21.06
CA GLU A 261 -1.32 18.57 -22.17
C GLU A 261 -1.24 19.49 -23.39
N SER A 262 -0.03 19.67 -23.91
CA SER A 262 0.19 20.37 -25.16
C SER A 262 -0.67 19.70 -26.22
N ALA A 263 -1.80 20.30 -26.54
CA ALA A 263 -2.53 20.00 -27.75
C ALA A 263 -1.54 20.21 -28.90
N GLU A 264 -1.15 19.12 -29.56
CA GLU A 264 -0.42 19.18 -30.81
C GLU A 264 -1.23 20.06 -31.78
N SER A 265 -0.74 21.27 -31.93
CA SER A 265 -1.05 22.19 -33.01
C SER A 265 -0.63 21.52 -34.32
N LEU A 266 -1.51 20.71 -34.90
CA LEU A 266 -1.48 20.39 -36.33
C LEU A 266 -1.98 21.62 -37.10
N ASP A 267 -1.07 22.53 -37.39
CA ASP A 267 -1.20 23.42 -38.55
C ASP A 267 0.05 23.29 -39.41
N HIS A 268 -0.14 22.78 -40.63
CA HIS A 268 0.35 23.44 -41.85
C HIS A 268 -0.12 22.63 -43.06
N SER A 269 -1.37 22.86 -43.47
CA SER A 269 -1.81 22.61 -44.84
C SER A 269 -1.68 23.88 -45.67
N VAL A 270 -0.48 24.22 -46.13
CA VAL A 270 -0.29 25.13 -47.28
C VAL A 270 0.95 24.73 -48.09
N LEU A 271 0.76 23.79 -49.02
CA LEU A 271 1.50 23.63 -50.27
C LEU A 271 0.43 23.15 -51.26
N SER A 272 0.21 23.66 -52.48
CA SER A 272 0.93 24.59 -53.33
C SER A 272 0.11 24.72 -54.63
N ARG A 273 0.15 25.91 -55.26
CA ARG A 273 -0.08 26.24 -56.69
C ARG A 273 -1.49 26.16 -57.27
#